data_AF-A0A1F9H9H8-F1
#
_entry.id   AF-A0A1F9H9H8-F1
#
_cell.length_a   1.000
_cell.length_b   1.000
_cell.length_c   1.000
_cell.angle_alpha   90.00
_cell.angle_beta   90.00
_cell.angle_gamma   90.00
#
_symmetry.space_group_name_H-M   'P 1'
#
loop_
_entity.id
_entity.type
_entity.pdbx_description
1 polymer ?
#
loop_
_entity_poly.entity_id
_entity_poly.type
_entity_poly.pdbx_seq_one_letter_code
_entity_poly.pdbx_strand_id
1 'polypeptide(L)'
;MRSAAEYLVYLATGLFTTTGCTPNCELGEYGLSYDADGDGEGNCNPNIYVCSREEHNEYESKGYVVSDNPAHGSPECDCDDNNFDVNDAVEEICDNETDDNCDGQIDEMDDQCIGARDNDGDGFSTDEGDCDDNDASVNPGVEDIAENGIDENCNGYDGDLTVGCGTASYPTIQAAIDEAEISSSDQTVFICSGTYNECGINLYTHENDLLLAGESNTTVEGTTLEGPCGSTTPFIYADSGDGAKITIRNLNFDATDTSGTDVDGGGILFDSSGNPGTLAVNLKVDLCNFTNNELLHGGAIAFLNGANLTVTRSVFTNNTPSYSSLGGAIYFQGNNLEILESTFAYNQSQMGGAIFLDIGASTTIENSSLYANESPECGGAVYMDISTSLTSTDTEWYDNSPDDICVGETSFEAGSDQSFTCSADTATCE
;
A
#
# COMPACT_ATOMS: atom_id res chain seq x y z
N MET A 1 -16.88 -81.09 44.63
CA MET A 1 -17.03 -81.93 43.44
C MET A 1 -18.03 -81.25 42.51
N ARG A 2 -17.52 -80.71 41.39
CA ARG A 2 -18.20 -80.21 40.18
C ARG A 2 -19.43 -79.30 40.36
N SER A 3 -19.27 -77.99 40.13
CA SER A 3 -20.39 -77.12 39.76
C SER A 3 -20.64 -77.23 38.25
N ALA A 4 -21.92 -77.25 37.91
CA ALA A 4 -22.44 -77.41 36.56
C ALA A 4 -22.17 -76.15 35.71
N ALA A 5 -22.01 -76.41 34.42
CA ALA A 5 -21.89 -75.44 33.34
C ALA A 5 -23.19 -74.67 33.10
N GLU A 6 -23.06 -73.45 32.57
CA GLU A 6 -23.95 -72.93 31.53
C GLU A 6 -23.07 -72.21 30.49
N TYR A 7 -23.01 -72.81 29.30
CA TYR A 7 -22.55 -72.21 28.06
C TYR A 7 -23.70 -71.41 27.47
N LEU A 8 -23.44 -70.21 26.94
CA LEU A 8 -24.32 -69.59 25.93
C LEU A 8 -23.48 -68.74 24.97
N VAL A 9 -23.22 -69.32 23.81
CA VAL A 9 -23.01 -68.62 22.54
C VAL A 9 -24.40 -68.44 21.94
N TYR A 10 -24.80 -67.25 21.46
CA TYR A 10 -25.59 -67.10 20.22
C TYR A 10 -25.72 -65.64 19.76
N LEU A 11 -25.57 -65.47 18.45
CA LEU A 11 -25.73 -64.28 17.62
C LEU A 11 -27.17 -63.75 17.55
N ALA A 12 -27.26 -62.44 17.28
CA ALA A 12 -28.28 -61.68 16.56
C ALA A 12 -29.75 -61.83 16.99
N THR A 13 -30.28 -60.70 17.50
CA THR A 13 -31.67 -60.26 17.72
C THR A 13 -32.14 -60.20 19.17
N GLY A 14 -31.93 -59.02 19.79
CA GLY A 14 -32.78 -58.48 20.84
C GLY A 14 -32.44 -58.86 22.29
N LEU A 15 -32.28 -57.81 23.10
CA LEU A 15 -32.22 -57.76 24.56
C LEU A 15 -31.01 -58.39 25.24
N PHE A 16 -29.96 -57.57 25.42
CA PHE A 16 -29.11 -57.69 26.60
C PHE A 16 -29.86 -57.10 27.80
N THR A 17 -30.00 -57.90 28.86
CA THR A 17 -30.53 -57.45 30.15
C THR A 17 -29.50 -56.55 30.81
N THR A 18 -29.76 -55.25 30.82
CA THR A 18 -29.06 -54.24 31.62
C THR A 18 -29.27 -54.52 33.10
N THR A 19 -28.45 -55.39 33.67
CA THR A 19 -28.27 -55.49 35.12
C THR A 19 -26.88 -55.99 35.43
N GLY A 20 -25.92 -55.08 35.53
CA GLY A 20 -24.75 -55.27 36.39
C GLY A 20 -23.35 -55.24 35.77
N CYS A 21 -23.10 -54.56 34.65
CA CYS A 21 -21.71 -54.20 34.33
C CYS A 21 -21.31 -53.01 35.20
N THR A 22 -20.47 -53.25 36.20
CA THR A 22 -19.66 -52.19 36.81
C THR A 22 -18.77 -51.57 35.73
N PRO A 23 -18.37 -50.29 35.82
CA PRO A 23 -17.59 -49.60 34.77
C PRO A 23 -16.18 -50.19 34.54
N ASN A 24 -15.81 -51.26 35.24
CA ASN A 24 -14.47 -51.80 35.21
C ASN A 24 -14.59 -53.27 34.82
N CYS A 25 -14.18 -53.61 33.60
CA CYS A 25 -13.91 -54.99 33.22
C CYS A 25 -12.92 -55.61 34.24
N GLU A 26 -12.96 -56.93 34.42
CA GLU A 26 -12.05 -57.56 35.39
C GLU A 26 -10.58 -57.38 34.97
N LEU A 27 -9.64 -57.41 35.92
CA LEU A 27 -8.21 -57.35 35.63
C LEU A 27 -7.81 -58.40 34.57
N GLY A 28 -7.46 -57.94 33.37
CA GLY A 28 -7.11 -58.78 32.22
C GLY A 28 -8.19 -58.91 31.14
N GLU A 29 -9.26 -58.13 31.21
CA GLU A 29 -10.29 -57.98 30.17
C GLU A 29 -10.18 -56.61 29.48
N TYR A 30 -10.51 -56.56 28.19
CA TYR A 30 -10.64 -55.32 27.40
C TYR A 30 -12.10 -54.88 27.33
N GLY A 31 -12.33 -53.57 27.40
CA GLY A 31 -13.62 -52.97 27.07
C GLY A 31 -13.79 -52.83 25.56
N LEU A 32 -14.95 -53.20 25.04
CA LEU A 32 -15.29 -53.07 23.62
C LEU A 32 -16.54 -52.21 23.47
N SER A 33 -16.48 -51.22 22.59
CA SER A 33 -17.63 -50.44 22.08
C SER A 33 -17.98 -50.93 20.68
N TYR A 34 -19.26 -50.82 20.31
CA TYR A 34 -19.69 -51.06 18.93
C TYR A 34 -19.37 -49.81 18.12
N ASP A 35 -18.90 -50.03 16.90
CA ASP A 35 -18.59 -49.04 15.86
C ASP A 35 -19.54 -49.36 14.70
N ALA A 36 -20.64 -48.62 14.61
CA ALA A 36 -21.73 -48.95 13.69
C ALA A 36 -21.51 -48.39 12.29
N ASP A 37 -20.86 -47.24 12.16
CA ASP A 37 -20.61 -46.56 10.88
C ASP A 37 -19.22 -46.87 10.30
N GLY A 38 -18.32 -47.44 11.09
CA GLY A 38 -17.02 -47.95 10.68
C GLY A 38 -15.91 -46.91 10.63
N ASP A 39 -16.02 -45.82 11.39
CA ASP A 39 -15.00 -44.76 11.47
C ASP A 39 -13.77 -45.16 12.31
N GLY A 40 -13.91 -46.21 13.12
CA GLY A 40 -12.86 -46.75 13.97
C GLY A 40 -12.88 -46.23 15.39
N GLU A 41 -13.82 -45.34 15.72
CA GLU A 41 -14.19 -44.96 17.08
C GLU A 41 -15.49 -45.69 17.48
N GLY A 42 -15.85 -45.64 18.76
CA GLY A 42 -16.97 -46.42 19.24
C GLY A 42 -17.82 -45.69 20.25
N ASN A 43 -19.12 -46.05 20.24
CA ASN A 43 -20.17 -45.38 20.99
C ASN A 43 -19.82 -44.99 22.44
N CYS A 44 -20.01 -43.71 22.77
CA CYS A 44 -19.81 -43.14 24.10
C CYS A 44 -20.76 -43.67 25.20
N ASN A 45 -21.79 -44.46 24.88
CA ASN A 45 -22.79 -44.90 25.87
C ASN A 45 -22.28 -46.02 26.78
N PRO A 46 -22.11 -45.76 28.09
CA PRO A 46 -21.52 -46.74 29.00
C PRO A 46 -22.37 -47.96 29.31
N ASN A 47 -23.63 -47.96 28.87
CA ASN A 47 -24.54 -49.09 29.03
C ASN A 47 -24.44 -50.11 27.89
N ILE A 48 -23.61 -49.85 26.86
CA ILE A 48 -23.49 -50.68 25.65
C ILE A 48 -22.14 -51.42 25.59
N TYR A 49 -21.20 -51.13 26.50
CA TYR A 49 -19.89 -51.81 26.55
C TYR A 49 -19.98 -53.33 26.79
N VAL A 50 -19.08 -54.07 26.14
CA VAL A 50 -18.90 -55.51 26.29
C VAL A 50 -17.46 -55.81 26.72
N CYS A 51 -17.26 -56.63 27.76
CA CYS A 51 -15.92 -57.04 28.19
C CYS A 51 -15.50 -58.37 27.51
N SER A 52 -14.24 -58.48 27.07
CA SER A 52 -13.69 -59.70 26.46
C SER A 52 -12.32 -60.08 27.02
N ARG A 53 -12.05 -61.40 27.11
CA ARG A 53 -10.74 -61.99 27.47
C ARG A 53 -9.94 -62.48 26.26
N GLU A 54 -10.49 -62.39 25.06
CA GLU A 54 -9.88 -62.91 23.82
C GLU A 54 -9.02 -61.82 23.14
N GLU A 55 -8.01 -62.22 22.36
CA GLU A 55 -7.08 -61.30 21.69
C GLU A 55 -7.80 -60.45 20.62
N HIS A 56 -7.46 -59.15 20.56
CA HIS A 56 -8.16 -58.06 19.86
C HIS A 56 -8.65 -58.35 18.42
N ASN A 57 -7.93 -59.16 17.65
CA ASN A 57 -8.10 -59.25 16.19
C ASN A 57 -9.39 -59.96 15.70
N GLU A 58 -10.20 -60.59 16.57
CA GLU A 58 -11.46 -61.24 16.15
C GLU A 58 -12.70 -60.32 16.20
N TYR A 59 -12.58 -59.12 16.77
CA TYR A 59 -13.72 -58.23 17.05
C TYR A 59 -13.87 -57.04 16.10
N GLU A 60 -12.77 -56.52 15.54
CA GLU A 60 -12.80 -55.52 14.45
C GLU A 60 -13.64 -56.01 13.26
N SER A 61 -13.53 -57.29 12.90
CA SER A 61 -14.33 -57.91 11.83
C SER A 61 -15.84 -58.02 12.11
N LYS A 62 -16.26 -57.67 13.33
CA LYS A 62 -17.65 -57.70 13.81
C LYS A 62 -18.17 -56.31 14.19
N GLY A 63 -17.43 -55.24 13.88
CA GLY A 63 -17.81 -53.84 14.14
C GLY A 63 -17.63 -53.43 15.61
N TYR A 64 -16.56 -53.88 16.28
CA TYR A 64 -16.24 -53.44 17.64
C TYR A 64 -14.81 -52.90 17.71
N VAL A 65 -14.64 -51.80 18.44
CA VAL A 65 -13.36 -51.15 18.70
C VAL A 65 -13.01 -51.27 20.19
N VAL A 66 -11.72 -51.16 20.51
CA VAL A 66 -11.25 -51.31 21.90
C VAL A 66 -11.25 -49.96 22.57
N SER A 67 -12.02 -49.83 23.66
CA SER A 67 -12.04 -48.64 24.50
C SER A 67 -11.26 -48.90 25.79
N ASP A 68 -10.16 -48.16 25.98
CA ASP A 68 -9.23 -48.40 27.08
C ASP A 68 -9.69 -47.79 28.43
N ASN A 69 -10.79 -47.03 28.51
CA ASN A 69 -11.34 -46.55 29.79
C ASN A 69 -12.77 -45.92 29.70
N PRO A 70 -13.78 -46.34 30.47
CA PRO A 70 -15.15 -45.82 30.41
C PRO A 70 -15.43 -44.71 31.45
N ALA A 71 -14.51 -43.76 31.61
CA ALA A 71 -14.77 -42.60 32.45
C ALA A 71 -15.50 -41.53 31.63
N HIS A 72 -16.71 -41.14 32.06
CA HIS A 72 -17.40 -39.95 31.55
C HIS A 72 -16.42 -38.77 31.45
N GLY A 73 -16.20 -38.27 30.24
CA GLY A 73 -15.26 -37.18 29.95
C GLY A 73 -13.83 -37.64 29.58
N SER A 74 -13.66 -38.86 29.05
CA SER A 74 -12.45 -39.20 28.28
C SER A 74 -12.64 -38.66 26.86
N PRO A 75 -11.66 -37.92 26.30
CA PRO A 75 -11.74 -37.29 24.97
C PRO A 75 -11.54 -38.28 23.82
N GLU A 76 -11.97 -39.53 24.00
CA GLU A 76 -11.71 -40.65 23.08
C GLU A 76 -12.98 -41.51 22.90
N CYS A 77 -14.07 -40.92 22.39
CA CYS A 77 -15.27 -41.68 22.00
C CYS A 77 -16.18 -40.96 21.00
N ASP A 78 -16.91 -41.75 20.21
CA ASP A 78 -17.89 -41.30 19.22
C ASP A 78 -19.29 -41.05 19.83
N CYS A 79 -19.79 -39.82 19.63
CA CYS A 79 -21.05 -39.32 20.18
C CYS A 79 -22.27 -39.49 19.25
N ASP A 80 -22.09 -39.80 17.96
CA ASP A 80 -23.14 -40.26 17.03
C ASP A 80 -22.67 -41.44 16.18
N ASP A 81 -22.70 -42.62 16.79
CA ASP A 81 -22.44 -43.97 16.25
C ASP A 81 -23.39 -44.41 15.12
N ASN A 82 -23.88 -43.49 14.30
CA ASN A 82 -24.47 -43.76 13.00
C ASN A 82 -23.96 -42.78 11.93
N ASN A 83 -23.05 -41.88 12.29
CA ASN A 83 -22.52 -40.82 11.46
C ASN A 83 -20.99 -40.83 11.50
N PHE A 84 -20.40 -41.39 10.44
CA PHE A 84 -18.96 -41.53 10.24
C PHE A 84 -18.16 -40.21 10.39
N ASP A 85 -18.82 -39.07 10.20
CA ASP A 85 -18.18 -37.75 10.27
C ASP A 85 -18.23 -37.13 11.68
N VAL A 86 -18.78 -37.81 12.69
CA VAL A 86 -18.94 -37.31 14.07
C VAL A 86 -18.23 -38.24 15.06
N ASN A 87 -17.04 -37.85 15.52
CA ASN A 87 -16.24 -38.57 16.51
C ASN A 87 -15.14 -37.67 17.10
N ASP A 88 -14.52 -38.10 18.20
CA ASP A 88 -13.48 -37.32 18.89
C ASP A 88 -12.19 -37.07 18.08
N ALA A 89 -12.01 -37.78 16.96
CA ALA A 89 -10.84 -37.65 16.11
C ALA A 89 -11.05 -36.70 14.91
N VAL A 90 -12.25 -36.15 14.71
CA VAL A 90 -12.52 -35.13 13.67
C VAL A 90 -12.34 -33.70 14.19
N GLU A 91 -12.01 -32.79 13.27
CA GLU A 91 -12.07 -31.34 13.53
C GLU A 91 -13.52 -30.87 13.44
N GLU A 92 -13.89 -29.88 14.27
CA GLU A 92 -15.25 -29.33 14.30
C GLU A 92 -15.65 -28.69 12.96
N ILE A 93 -16.86 -28.96 12.47
CA ILE A 93 -17.40 -28.30 11.27
C ILE A 93 -18.42 -27.26 11.71
N CYS A 94 -17.98 -26.00 11.80
CA CYS A 94 -18.81 -24.90 12.24
C CYS A 94 -20.11 -24.71 11.41
N ASP A 95 -21.15 -24.19 12.07
CA ASP A 95 -22.50 -23.86 11.58
C ASP A 95 -23.37 -25.04 11.13
N ASN A 96 -23.17 -26.23 11.70
CA ASN A 96 -23.96 -27.42 11.33
C ASN A 96 -24.94 -27.92 12.42
N GLU A 97 -25.02 -27.23 13.55
CA GLU A 97 -25.80 -27.53 14.77
C GLU A 97 -25.43 -28.89 15.42
N THR A 98 -24.24 -29.41 15.13
CA THR A 98 -23.71 -30.71 15.59
C THR A 98 -22.45 -30.48 16.44
N ASP A 99 -22.14 -31.44 17.29
CA ASP A 99 -20.90 -31.49 18.08
C ASP A 99 -20.05 -32.56 17.39
N ASP A 100 -19.33 -32.17 16.33
CA ASP A 100 -18.68 -33.12 15.44
C ASP A 100 -17.48 -33.79 16.13
N ASN A 101 -16.74 -33.02 16.93
CA ASN A 101 -15.57 -33.51 17.65
C ASN A 101 -15.89 -34.10 19.05
N CYS A 102 -17.17 -34.20 19.40
CA CYS A 102 -17.65 -34.82 20.64
C CYS A 102 -17.06 -34.25 21.94
N ASP A 103 -16.60 -32.99 21.95
CA ASP A 103 -16.03 -32.32 23.13
C ASP A 103 -17.10 -31.78 24.10
N GLY A 104 -18.37 -31.84 23.68
CA GLY A 104 -19.53 -31.39 24.44
C GLY A 104 -19.94 -29.94 24.17
N GLN A 105 -19.33 -29.29 23.17
CA GLN A 105 -19.68 -27.96 22.67
C GLN A 105 -20.28 -28.12 21.27
N ILE A 106 -21.30 -27.33 20.97
CA ILE A 106 -21.93 -27.31 19.64
C ILE A 106 -21.53 -25.97 19.01
N ASP A 107 -20.95 -26.02 17.81
CA ASP A 107 -20.55 -24.91 16.90
C ASP A 107 -20.18 -23.58 17.59
N GLU A 108 -21.21 -22.84 18.01
CA GLU A 108 -21.21 -21.48 18.55
C GLU A 108 -20.53 -21.32 19.93
N MET A 109 -20.05 -22.43 20.50
CA MET A 109 -19.39 -22.47 21.80
C MET A 109 -18.01 -23.17 21.79
N ASP A 110 -17.54 -23.70 20.66
CA ASP A 110 -16.19 -24.30 20.57
C ASP A 110 -15.13 -23.19 20.32
N ASP A 111 -14.00 -23.27 21.05
CA ASP A 111 -12.82 -22.43 20.87
C ASP A 111 -12.19 -22.60 19.45
N GLN A 112 -12.52 -23.67 18.73
CA GLN A 112 -12.10 -23.92 17.35
C GLN A 112 -12.94 -23.18 16.30
N CYS A 113 -14.12 -22.65 16.67
CA CYS A 113 -15.00 -21.87 15.78
C CYS A 113 -14.92 -20.35 16.03
N ILE A 114 -13.88 -19.86 16.72
CA ILE A 114 -13.70 -18.42 17.04
C ILE A 114 -13.63 -17.53 15.79
N GLY A 115 -13.26 -18.06 14.62
CA GLY A 115 -13.13 -17.31 13.37
C GLY A 115 -14.38 -17.25 12.48
N ALA A 116 -15.29 -18.22 12.62
CA ALA A 116 -16.47 -18.40 11.76
C ALA A 116 -17.71 -17.66 12.27
N ARG A 117 -17.66 -17.15 13.50
CA ARG A 117 -18.80 -16.51 14.14
C ARG A 117 -18.85 -15.03 13.79
N ASP A 118 -19.92 -14.62 13.11
CA ASP A 118 -20.34 -13.23 12.93
C ASP A 118 -20.83 -12.65 14.28
N ASN A 119 -19.93 -12.03 15.03
CA ASN A 119 -20.19 -11.63 16.42
C ASN A 119 -21.06 -10.36 16.54
N ASP A 120 -21.05 -9.50 15.52
CA ASP A 120 -21.83 -8.25 15.51
C ASP A 120 -23.10 -8.30 14.64
N GLY A 121 -23.26 -9.35 13.83
CA GLY A 121 -24.46 -9.70 13.09
C GLY A 121 -24.60 -8.98 11.75
N ASP A 122 -23.51 -8.58 11.10
CA ASP A 122 -23.53 -7.88 9.82
C ASP A 122 -23.49 -8.80 8.58
N GLY A 123 -23.24 -10.09 8.82
CA GLY A 123 -23.20 -11.14 7.81
C GLY A 123 -21.81 -11.49 7.31
N PHE A 124 -20.74 -11.00 7.93
CA PHE A 124 -19.36 -11.42 7.70
C PHE A 124 -18.70 -11.84 9.01
N SER A 125 -17.99 -12.96 9.00
CA SER A 125 -17.11 -13.38 10.09
C SER A 125 -15.64 -13.04 9.80
N THR A 126 -14.76 -13.15 10.78
CA THR A 126 -13.32 -12.94 10.55
C THR A 126 -12.72 -13.88 9.49
N ASP A 127 -13.25 -15.10 9.36
CA ASP A 127 -12.84 -16.06 8.33
C ASP A 127 -13.34 -15.68 6.92
N GLU A 128 -14.40 -14.88 6.84
CA GLU A 128 -14.94 -14.31 5.61
C GLU A 128 -14.31 -12.96 5.23
N GLY A 129 -13.39 -12.46 6.06
CA GLY A 129 -12.60 -11.26 5.80
C GLY A 129 -12.97 -10.05 6.64
N ASP A 130 -13.82 -10.20 7.66
CA ASP A 130 -14.08 -9.14 8.64
C ASP A 130 -12.84 -8.86 9.51
N CYS A 131 -12.43 -7.60 9.54
CA CYS A 131 -11.27 -7.11 10.27
C CYS A 131 -11.60 -6.57 11.67
N ASP A 132 -12.87 -6.29 11.98
CA ASP A 132 -13.36 -6.01 13.33
C ASP A 132 -14.79 -6.56 13.53
N ASP A 133 -14.85 -7.87 13.70
CA ASP A 133 -16.06 -8.69 13.98
C ASP A 133 -16.81 -8.31 15.29
N ASN A 134 -16.48 -7.20 15.95
CA ASN A 134 -17.27 -6.63 17.04
C ASN A 134 -17.97 -5.32 16.67
N ASP A 135 -17.80 -4.84 15.44
CA ASP A 135 -18.37 -3.61 14.91
C ASP A 135 -18.98 -3.82 13.53
N ALA A 136 -20.31 -4.00 13.51
CA ALA A 136 -21.11 -4.22 12.29
C ALA A 136 -21.03 -3.11 11.21
N SER A 137 -20.25 -2.05 11.47
CA SER A 137 -19.90 -1.02 10.48
C SER A 137 -18.54 -1.24 9.81
N VAL A 138 -17.82 -2.30 10.16
CA VAL A 138 -16.51 -2.68 9.64
C VAL A 138 -16.63 -4.11 9.08
N ASN A 139 -16.78 -4.26 7.77
CA ASN A 139 -16.81 -5.53 7.07
C ASN A 139 -16.51 -5.37 5.56
N PRO A 140 -16.13 -6.44 4.84
CA PRO A 140 -15.85 -6.38 3.40
C PRO A 140 -16.99 -5.87 2.49
N GLY A 141 -18.21 -5.77 3.00
CA GLY A 141 -19.40 -5.34 2.28
C GLY A 141 -19.72 -3.85 2.35
N VAL A 142 -18.99 -3.07 3.14
CA VAL A 142 -19.21 -1.62 3.31
C VAL A 142 -18.21 -0.76 2.53
N GLU A 143 -18.48 0.55 2.42
CA GLU A 143 -17.56 1.54 1.83
C GLU A 143 -16.87 2.32 2.95
N ASP A 144 -15.60 2.69 2.76
CA ASP A 144 -14.84 3.42 3.79
C ASP A 144 -15.36 4.83 4.04
N ILE A 145 -15.28 5.24 5.30
CA ILE A 145 -15.43 6.64 5.71
C ILE A 145 -14.03 7.23 5.82
N ALA A 146 -13.58 7.88 4.73
CA ALA A 146 -12.24 8.44 4.63
C ALA A 146 -11.79 9.26 5.86
N GLU A 147 -10.55 9.02 6.27
CA GLU A 147 -9.79 9.77 7.29
C GLU A 147 -10.34 9.65 8.72
N ASN A 148 -11.07 8.58 9.04
CA ASN A 148 -11.55 8.34 10.40
C ASN A 148 -10.66 7.41 11.24
N GLY A 149 -9.61 6.82 10.64
CA GLY A 149 -8.68 5.91 11.29
C GLY A 149 -9.10 4.43 11.24
N ILE A 150 -10.15 4.09 10.50
CA ILE A 150 -10.79 2.77 10.44
C ILE A 150 -10.82 2.33 8.97
N ASP A 151 -10.43 1.08 8.72
CA ASP A 151 -10.57 0.42 7.42
C ASP A 151 -11.90 -0.34 7.45
N GLU A 152 -13.01 0.32 7.11
CA GLU A 152 -14.33 -0.27 7.23
C GLU A 152 -14.53 -1.44 6.28
N ASN A 153 -13.92 -1.42 5.09
CA ASN A 153 -14.11 -2.49 4.11
C ASN A 153 -13.03 -3.60 4.17
N CYS A 154 -12.15 -3.54 5.17
CA CYS A 154 -11.14 -4.55 5.45
C CYS A 154 -10.20 -4.84 4.26
N ASN A 155 -9.93 -3.85 3.42
CA ASN A 155 -9.05 -3.99 2.25
C ASN A 155 -7.58 -3.68 2.56
N GLY A 156 -7.28 -3.23 3.78
CA GLY A 156 -5.97 -2.83 4.27
C GLY A 156 -5.67 -1.33 4.22
N TYR A 157 -6.66 -0.49 3.87
CA TYR A 157 -6.51 0.96 3.68
C TYR A 157 -7.68 1.73 4.31
N ASP A 158 -7.39 2.63 5.26
CA ASP A 158 -8.38 3.60 5.76
C ASP A 158 -8.64 4.67 4.69
N GLY A 159 -9.79 4.55 4.03
CA GLY A 159 -10.31 5.52 3.09
C GLY A 159 -9.98 5.22 1.63
N ASP A 160 -10.71 4.29 1.00
CA ASP A 160 -10.80 4.13 -0.46
C ASP A 160 -11.22 5.47 -1.14
N LEU A 161 -10.24 6.37 -1.26
CA LEU A 161 -10.28 7.62 -1.99
C LEU A 161 -10.18 7.26 -3.45
N THR A 162 -11.32 6.97 -4.03
CA THR A 162 -11.38 6.66 -5.45
C THR A 162 -10.83 7.84 -6.27
N VAL A 163 -9.87 7.57 -7.14
CA VAL A 163 -9.38 8.53 -8.13
C VAL A 163 -10.45 8.66 -9.21
N GLY A 164 -10.94 9.89 -9.40
CA GLY A 164 -11.99 10.21 -10.36
C GLY A 164 -13.24 10.79 -9.68
N CYS A 165 -13.40 12.12 -9.73
CA CYS A 165 -14.58 12.82 -9.20
C CYS A 165 -15.81 12.67 -10.14
N GLY A 166 -16.18 11.42 -10.47
CA GLY A 166 -17.18 11.11 -11.48
C GLY A 166 -17.77 9.70 -11.36
N THR A 167 -18.20 9.12 -12.48
CA THR A 167 -18.84 7.79 -12.52
C THR A 167 -17.84 6.63 -12.62
N ALA A 168 -16.56 6.93 -12.77
CA ALA A 168 -15.46 5.97 -12.77
C ALA A 168 -14.55 6.34 -11.61
N SER A 169 -14.22 5.33 -10.82
CA SER A 169 -13.53 5.43 -9.55
C SER A 169 -12.41 4.38 -9.61
N TYR A 170 -11.17 4.79 -9.38
CA TYR A 170 -10.01 3.90 -9.42
C TYR A 170 -9.34 3.84 -8.06
N PRO A 171 -8.81 2.67 -7.64
CA PRO A 171 -8.22 2.49 -6.31
C PRO A 171 -6.91 3.27 -6.12
N THR A 172 -6.22 3.62 -7.21
CA THR A 172 -4.99 4.43 -7.16
C THR A 172 -4.90 5.37 -8.36
N ILE A 173 -4.02 6.37 -8.29
CA ILE A 173 -3.72 7.31 -9.37
C ILE A 173 -3.11 6.55 -10.55
N GLN A 174 -2.19 5.60 -10.29
CA GLN A 174 -1.64 4.74 -11.34
C GLN A 174 -2.74 3.94 -12.06
N ALA A 175 -3.69 3.36 -11.32
CA ALA A 175 -4.78 2.60 -11.93
C ALA A 175 -5.66 3.48 -12.85
N ALA A 176 -5.91 4.74 -12.46
CA ALA A 176 -6.61 5.70 -13.31
C ALA A 176 -5.82 6.05 -14.58
N ILE A 177 -4.49 6.15 -14.48
CA ILE A 177 -3.59 6.42 -15.61
C ILE A 177 -3.53 5.21 -16.56
N ASP A 178 -3.46 3.99 -16.05
CA ASP A 178 -3.36 2.78 -16.86
C ASP A 178 -4.62 2.56 -17.72
N GLU A 179 -5.78 2.97 -17.20
CA GLU A 179 -7.07 2.94 -17.91
C GLU A 179 -7.26 4.14 -18.84
N ALA A 180 -6.53 5.24 -18.61
CA ALA A 180 -6.48 6.33 -19.57
C ALA A 180 -5.74 5.82 -20.82
N GLU A 181 -6.44 5.64 -21.93
CA GLU A 181 -5.87 5.14 -23.19
C GLU A 181 -4.94 6.21 -23.86
N ILE A 182 -3.87 6.62 -23.18
CA ILE A 182 -2.96 7.72 -23.55
C ILE A 182 -2.30 7.47 -24.92
N SER A 183 -2.23 6.21 -25.35
CA SER A 183 -1.73 5.85 -26.69
C SER A 183 -2.68 6.21 -27.85
N SER A 184 -3.96 6.49 -27.61
CA SER A 184 -4.98 6.66 -28.66
C SER A 184 -5.49 8.10 -28.84
N SER A 185 -5.39 8.94 -27.80
CA SER A 185 -5.80 10.35 -27.82
C SER A 185 -5.33 11.10 -26.57
N ASP A 186 -5.37 12.44 -26.59
CA ASP A 186 -5.09 13.28 -25.41
C ASP A 186 -5.97 12.88 -24.22
N GLN A 187 -5.36 12.76 -23.04
CA GLN A 187 -6.05 12.33 -21.82
C GLN A 187 -6.02 13.37 -20.72
N THR A 188 -7.03 13.29 -19.85
CA THR A 188 -7.08 14.05 -18.61
C THR A 188 -7.49 13.12 -17.48
N VAL A 189 -6.66 13.03 -16.46
CA VAL A 189 -6.90 12.30 -15.22
C VAL A 189 -7.12 13.32 -14.11
N PHE A 190 -8.32 13.34 -13.55
CA PHE A 190 -8.66 14.17 -12.40
C PHE A 190 -8.55 13.37 -11.12
N ILE A 191 -7.80 13.90 -10.16
CA ILE A 191 -7.65 13.36 -8.82
C ILE A 191 -8.54 14.19 -7.90
N CYS A 192 -9.40 13.52 -7.12
CA CYS A 192 -10.23 14.19 -6.13
C CYS A 192 -9.35 14.92 -5.10
N SER A 193 -9.91 15.88 -4.37
CA SER A 193 -9.23 16.39 -3.19
C SER A 193 -9.08 15.26 -2.16
N GLY A 194 -7.88 15.09 -1.61
CA GLY A 194 -7.55 14.08 -0.61
C GLY A 194 -6.03 13.95 -0.46
N THR A 195 -5.59 13.29 0.60
CA THR A 195 -4.19 12.88 0.76
C THR A 195 -4.02 11.47 0.22
N TYR A 196 -3.09 11.29 -0.71
CA TYR A 196 -2.81 10.04 -1.40
C TYR A 196 -1.40 9.56 -1.05
N ASN A 197 -1.32 8.39 -0.42
CA ASN A 197 -0.05 7.73 -0.11
C ASN A 197 0.38 6.81 -1.25
N GLU A 198 0.68 7.42 -2.39
CA GLU A 198 1.10 6.73 -3.60
C GLU A 198 2.37 7.37 -4.17
N CYS A 199 3.39 6.56 -4.39
CA CYS A 199 4.67 6.97 -4.95
C CYS A 199 5.02 6.12 -6.17
N GLY A 200 5.95 6.61 -7.00
CA GLY A 200 6.35 5.92 -8.22
C GLY A 200 5.27 5.90 -9.30
N ILE A 201 4.39 6.91 -9.32
CA ILE A 201 3.35 7.09 -10.33
C ILE A 201 4.04 7.36 -11.67
N ASN A 202 3.74 6.55 -12.66
CA ASN A 202 4.37 6.53 -13.96
C ASN A 202 3.51 7.27 -15.00
N LEU A 203 4.02 8.40 -15.48
CA LEU A 203 3.43 9.19 -16.55
C LEU A 203 4.25 8.99 -17.83
N TYR A 204 3.81 8.05 -18.66
CA TYR A 204 4.43 7.77 -19.95
C TYR A 204 3.51 8.16 -21.10
N THR A 205 3.97 9.05 -21.98
CA THR A 205 3.26 9.38 -23.22
C THR A 205 4.22 9.55 -24.39
N HIS A 206 3.74 9.38 -25.62
CA HIS A 206 4.53 9.59 -26.85
C HIS A 206 3.87 10.58 -27.80
N GLU A 207 2.66 10.31 -28.27
CA GLU A 207 2.04 11.13 -29.33
C GLU A 207 0.95 12.08 -28.84
N ASN A 208 0.43 11.85 -27.62
CA ASN A 208 -0.75 12.57 -27.12
C ASN A 208 -0.44 13.28 -25.79
N ASP A 209 -1.11 14.40 -25.55
CA ASP A 209 -0.93 15.15 -24.31
C ASP A 209 -1.61 14.44 -23.13
N LEU A 210 -1.00 14.53 -21.95
CA LEU A 210 -1.57 14.04 -20.70
C LEU A 210 -1.69 15.18 -19.70
N LEU A 211 -2.89 15.39 -19.17
CA LEU A 211 -3.13 16.27 -18.03
C LEU A 211 -3.43 15.42 -16.79
N LEU A 212 -2.56 15.48 -15.79
CA LEU A 212 -2.84 15.00 -14.44
C LEU A 212 -3.17 16.21 -13.58
N ALA A 213 -4.37 16.27 -13.02
CA ALA A 213 -4.83 17.45 -12.28
C ALA A 213 -5.62 17.11 -11.02
N GLY A 214 -5.36 17.83 -9.94
CA GLY A 214 -6.27 17.88 -8.79
C GLY A 214 -7.61 18.52 -9.17
N GLU A 215 -8.68 18.18 -8.45
CA GLU A 215 -10.07 18.54 -8.79
C GLU A 215 -10.33 20.05 -8.84
N SER A 216 -9.70 20.83 -7.95
CA SER A 216 -9.91 22.29 -7.90
C SER A 216 -9.10 23.03 -8.98
N ASN A 217 -9.80 23.64 -9.94
CA ASN A 217 -9.15 24.43 -11.00
C ASN A 217 -8.71 25.84 -10.58
N THR A 218 -9.05 26.29 -9.37
CA THR A 218 -8.99 27.71 -8.97
C THR A 218 -8.28 28.01 -7.65
N THR A 219 -8.11 27.03 -6.78
CA THR A 219 -7.42 27.16 -5.48
C THR A 219 -6.66 25.87 -5.21
N VAL A 220 -5.51 25.95 -4.55
CA VAL A 220 -4.83 24.76 -4.02
C VAL A 220 -5.69 24.18 -2.89
N GLU A 221 -6.75 23.49 -3.26
CA GLU A 221 -7.55 22.64 -2.36
C GLU A 221 -7.21 21.19 -2.70
N GLY A 222 -6.30 20.65 -1.89
CA GLY A 222 -6.59 19.38 -1.24
C GLY A 222 -6.05 18.11 -1.85
N THR A 223 -5.51 18.07 -3.07
CA THR A 223 -4.85 16.84 -3.56
C THR A 223 -3.38 16.85 -3.16
N THR A 224 -3.05 16.12 -2.11
CA THR A 224 -1.68 15.97 -1.61
C THR A 224 -1.19 14.56 -1.90
N LEU A 225 -0.05 14.44 -2.55
CA LEU A 225 0.73 13.21 -2.55
C LEU A 225 1.67 13.29 -1.34
N GLU A 226 1.45 12.41 -0.37
CA GLU A 226 2.17 12.39 0.91
C GLU A 226 2.66 10.97 1.19
N GLY A 227 3.81 10.83 1.83
CA GLY A 227 4.22 9.56 2.40
C GLY A 227 5.73 9.34 2.33
N PRO A 228 6.27 8.42 3.13
CA PRO A 228 7.65 8.01 2.95
C PRO A 228 7.73 7.19 1.65
N CYS A 229 8.06 7.84 0.53
CA CYS A 229 8.36 7.17 -0.74
C CYS A 229 9.67 6.34 -0.69
N GLY A 230 10.20 6.09 0.50
CA GLY A 230 11.52 5.49 0.70
C GLY A 230 12.65 6.39 0.18
N SER A 231 13.88 5.88 0.26
CA SER A 231 15.08 6.62 -0.11
C SER A 231 15.36 6.67 -1.63
N THR A 232 14.48 6.07 -2.45
CA THR A 232 14.79 5.75 -3.86
C THR A 232 13.62 5.96 -4.83
N THR A 233 12.49 6.51 -4.38
CA THR A 233 11.30 6.57 -5.22
C THR A 233 10.72 7.98 -5.17
N PRO A 234 10.64 8.70 -6.30
CA PRO A 234 9.93 9.96 -6.38
C PRO A 234 8.42 9.71 -6.33
N PHE A 235 7.61 10.74 -6.08
CA PHE A 235 6.16 10.61 -6.24
C PHE A 235 5.78 10.28 -7.69
N ILE A 236 6.39 11.00 -8.65
CA ILE A 236 6.10 10.84 -10.08
C ILE A 236 7.37 10.57 -10.88
N TYR A 237 7.34 9.51 -11.68
CA TYR A 237 8.23 9.32 -12.83
C TYR A 237 7.50 9.81 -14.10
N ALA A 238 8.14 10.69 -14.86
CA ALA A 238 7.58 11.21 -16.11
C ALA A 238 8.56 11.03 -17.28
N ASP A 239 8.04 10.54 -18.40
CA ASP A 239 8.74 10.55 -19.69
C ASP A 239 7.72 10.78 -20.80
N SER A 240 8.00 11.77 -21.64
CA SER A 240 7.20 12.10 -22.80
C SER A 240 8.04 11.91 -24.05
N GLY A 241 7.47 11.39 -25.14
CA GLY A 241 8.08 11.26 -26.45
C GLY A 241 7.48 12.20 -27.50
N ASP A 242 8.00 12.12 -28.73
CA ASP A 242 7.38 12.55 -30.00
C ASP A 242 6.60 13.89 -30.04
N GLY A 243 6.95 14.85 -29.19
CA GLY A 243 6.30 16.17 -29.14
C GLY A 243 5.16 16.28 -28.14
N ALA A 244 4.77 15.19 -27.49
CA ALA A 244 3.74 15.19 -26.46
C ALA A 244 4.14 16.03 -25.25
N LYS A 245 3.12 16.48 -24.53
CA LYS A 245 3.25 17.25 -23.30
C LYS A 245 2.56 16.57 -22.14
N ILE A 246 3.31 16.39 -21.05
CA ILE A 246 2.74 16.07 -19.75
C ILE A 246 2.49 17.38 -19.01
N THR A 247 1.28 17.57 -18.52
CA THR A 247 0.91 18.69 -17.64
C THR A 247 0.48 18.14 -16.30
N ILE A 248 1.16 18.57 -15.24
CA ILE A 248 0.82 18.28 -13.85
C ILE A 248 0.30 19.57 -13.23
N ARG A 249 -0.91 19.53 -12.68
CA ARG A 249 -1.59 20.74 -12.21
C ARG A 249 -2.30 20.57 -10.87
N ASN A 250 -2.21 21.58 -10.01
CA ASN A 250 -2.98 21.64 -8.77
C ASN A 250 -2.75 20.43 -7.85
N LEU A 251 -1.49 20.04 -7.67
CA LEU A 251 -1.10 18.96 -6.75
C LEU A 251 -0.11 19.50 -5.71
N ASN A 252 -0.19 18.98 -4.49
CA ASN A 252 0.83 19.15 -3.46
C ASN A 252 1.71 17.89 -3.41
N PHE A 253 3.02 18.09 -3.34
CA PHE A 253 4.02 17.05 -3.18
C PHE A 253 4.73 17.31 -1.86
N ASP A 254 4.43 16.52 -0.83
CA ASP A 254 5.01 16.66 0.50
C ASP A 254 5.77 15.40 0.91
N ALA A 255 7.09 15.40 0.70
CA ALA A 255 7.95 14.23 0.94
C ALA A 255 8.52 14.21 2.36
N THR A 256 7.71 14.52 3.37
CA THR A 256 8.16 14.37 4.76
C THR A 256 8.61 12.93 4.99
N ASP A 257 9.87 12.73 5.41
CA ASP A 257 10.52 11.42 5.69
C ASP A 257 11.25 10.73 4.50
N THR A 258 11.62 11.45 3.44
CA THR A 258 12.46 10.87 2.36
C THR A 258 13.95 11.17 2.53
N SER A 259 14.62 10.58 3.52
CA SER A 259 16.08 10.74 3.71
C SER A 259 16.92 9.92 2.68
N GLY A 260 16.56 10.02 1.40
CA GLY A 260 17.16 9.26 0.31
C GLY A 260 18.37 9.92 -0.33
N THR A 261 19.32 9.10 -0.82
CA THR A 261 20.60 9.58 -1.35
C THR A 261 20.90 9.18 -2.79
N ASP A 262 20.08 8.32 -3.41
CA ASP A 262 20.50 7.58 -4.61
C ASP A 262 19.61 7.80 -5.85
N VAL A 263 18.54 8.60 -5.75
CA VAL A 263 17.62 8.90 -6.87
C VAL A 263 17.32 10.39 -6.89
N ASP A 264 17.22 10.97 -8.09
CA ASP A 264 16.95 12.39 -8.28
C ASP A 264 15.44 12.72 -8.24
N GLY A 265 15.06 13.93 -7.81
CA GLY A 265 13.71 14.46 -8.02
C GLY A 265 12.60 13.90 -7.14
N GLY A 266 12.59 14.23 -5.84
CA GLY A 266 11.63 13.71 -4.84
C GLY A 266 10.15 13.88 -5.18
N GLY A 267 9.77 15.04 -5.72
CA GLY A 267 8.43 15.26 -6.25
C GLY A 267 8.26 14.60 -7.62
N ILE A 268 9.03 15.08 -8.59
CA ILE A 268 8.98 14.61 -9.97
C ILE A 268 10.40 14.32 -10.46
N LEU A 269 10.60 13.11 -10.96
CA LEU A 269 11.71 12.77 -11.82
C LEU A 269 11.22 12.69 -13.26
N PHE A 270 11.67 13.63 -14.09
CA PHE A 270 11.51 13.54 -15.53
C PHE A 270 12.81 13.04 -16.15
N ASP A 271 12.79 11.93 -16.88
CA ASP A 271 13.96 11.43 -17.62
C ASP A 271 13.56 10.80 -18.95
N SER A 272 13.94 11.45 -20.06
CA SER A 272 13.72 10.94 -21.41
C SER A 272 14.92 10.21 -22.02
N SER A 273 15.91 9.78 -21.21
CA SER A 273 17.06 9.00 -21.69
C SER A 273 16.68 7.68 -22.37
N GLY A 274 15.55 7.09 -21.97
CA GLY A 274 14.97 5.88 -22.57
C GLY A 274 14.30 6.10 -23.94
N ASN A 275 14.09 7.36 -24.34
CA ASN A 275 13.30 7.71 -25.50
C ASN A 275 14.17 8.38 -26.59
N PRO A 276 14.59 7.66 -27.64
CA PRO A 276 15.38 8.22 -28.74
C PRO A 276 14.53 9.08 -29.71
N GLY A 277 13.38 9.58 -29.24
CA GLY A 277 12.42 10.38 -29.99
C GLY A 277 13.08 11.56 -30.70
N THR A 278 12.55 11.91 -31.87
CA THR A 278 13.15 12.94 -32.74
C THR A 278 12.64 14.36 -32.48
N LEU A 279 11.64 14.51 -31.60
CA LEU A 279 10.97 15.76 -31.30
C LEU A 279 11.10 16.13 -29.82
N ALA A 280 10.91 17.42 -29.52
CA ALA A 280 11.06 17.99 -28.19
C ALA A 280 10.06 17.40 -27.19
N VAL A 281 10.53 17.03 -26.00
CA VAL A 281 9.76 16.43 -24.92
C VAL A 281 9.50 17.46 -23.82
N ASN A 282 8.27 17.54 -23.32
CA ASN A 282 7.80 18.73 -22.58
C ASN A 282 7.07 18.35 -21.29
N LEU A 283 7.49 18.98 -20.18
CA LEU A 283 6.77 18.95 -18.92
C LEU A 283 6.25 20.36 -18.59
N LYS A 284 4.99 20.45 -18.18
CA LYS A 284 4.45 21.64 -17.54
C LYS A 284 3.99 21.31 -16.12
N VAL A 285 4.46 22.11 -15.17
CA VAL A 285 4.04 22.08 -13.78
C VAL A 285 3.31 23.39 -13.49
N ASP A 286 2.06 23.30 -13.04
CA ASP A 286 1.19 24.48 -12.96
C ASP A 286 0.35 24.48 -11.71
N LEU A 287 0.40 25.55 -10.91
CA LEU A 287 -0.37 25.63 -9.66
C LEU A 287 -0.04 24.46 -8.71
N CYS A 288 1.22 24.03 -8.64
CA CYS A 288 1.63 22.94 -7.75
C CYS A 288 2.43 23.45 -6.56
N ASN A 289 2.40 22.71 -5.45
CA ASN A 289 3.26 22.96 -4.30
C ASN A 289 4.22 21.79 -4.11
N PHE A 290 5.49 22.10 -3.91
CA PHE A 290 6.52 21.13 -3.57
C PHE A 290 7.13 21.52 -2.22
N THR A 291 6.86 20.73 -1.20
CA THR A 291 7.32 20.94 0.17
C THR A 291 8.15 19.79 0.66
N ASN A 292 9.24 20.09 1.38
CA ASN A 292 10.03 19.10 2.11
C ASN A 292 10.53 17.94 1.25
N ASN A 293 10.81 18.16 -0.04
CA ASN A 293 11.31 17.10 -0.90
C ASN A 293 12.84 16.99 -0.77
N GLU A 294 13.34 15.78 -0.46
CA GLU A 294 14.71 15.54 0.04
C GLU A 294 15.54 14.50 -0.75
N LEU A 295 14.99 13.91 -1.83
CA LEU A 295 15.76 13.04 -2.71
C LEU A 295 16.91 13.80 -3.40
N LEU A 296 17.87 13.10 -4.00
CA LEU A 296 19.07 13.70 -4.62
C LEU A 296 18.69 14.69 -5.75
N HIS A 297 19.62 15.58 -6.13
CA HIS A 297 19.51 16.65 -7.14
C HIS A 297 18.10 17.13 -7.52
N GLY A 298 17.78 18.38 -7.23
CA GLY A 298 16.45 18.91 -7.51
C GLY A 298 15.44 18.24 -6.61
N GLY A 299 15.61 18.38 -5.30
CA GLY A 299 14.81 17.69 -4.29
C GLY A 299 13.32 17.64 -4.62
N ALA A 300 12.75 18.71 -5.20
CA ALA A 300 11.40 18.69 -5.76
C ALA A 300 11.32 18.13 -7.19
N ILE A 301 12.08 18.70 -8.15
CA ILE A 301 12.04 18.29 -9.56
C ILE A 301 13.46 18.06 -10.08
N ALA A 302 13.70 16.86 -10.60
CA ALA A 302 14.83 16.58 -11.46
C ALA A 302 14.34 16.45 -12.90
N PHE A 303 14.85 17.29 -13.79
CA PHE A 303 14.49 17.29 -15.21
C PHE A 303 15.71 16.92 -16.05
N LEU A 304 15.74 15.66 -16.50
CA LEU A 304 16.87 15.04 -17.18
C LEU A 304 16.54 14.77 -18.65
N ASN A 305 17.49 15.09 -19.52
CA ASN A 305 17.46 14.78 -20.96
C ASN A 305 16.25 15.35 -21.74
N GLY A 306 15.45 16.23 -21.15
CA GLY A 306 14.24 16.75 -21.75
C GLY A 306 14.45 18.03 -22.58
N ALA A 307 13.43 18.47 -23.31
CA ALA A 307 13.53 19.71 -24.09
C ALA A 307 13.09 20.94 -23.29
N ASN A 308 11.85 20.95 -22.81
CA ASN A 308 11.28 22.13 -22.17
C ASN A 308 10.58 21.80 -20.85
N LEU A 309 10.92 22.55 -19.80
CA LEU A 309 10.18 22.57 -18.54
C LEU A 309 9.54 23.96 -18.38
N THR A 310 8.22 23.99 -18.22
CA THR A 310 7.48 25.20 -17.88
C THR A 310 6.89 25.08 -16.48
N VAL A 311 7.21 26.01 -15.59
CA VAL A 311 6.71 26.09 -14.22
C VAL A 311 5.91 27.37 -14.05
N THR A 312 4.61 27.25 -13.78
CA THR A 312 3.73 28.42 -13.62
C THR A 312 2.92 28.39 -12.34
N ARG A 313 2.82 29.53 -11.62
CA ARG A 313 1.94 29.67 -10.44
C ARG A 313 2.21 28.64 -9.34
N SER A 314 3.44 28.14 -9.23
CA SER A 314 3.81 27.04 -8.34
C SER A 314 4.71 27.52 -7.20
N VAL A 315 4.73 26.77 -6.10
CA VAL A 315 5.51 27.07 -4.89
C VAL A 315 6.47 25.92 -4.60
N PHE A 316 7.74 26.25 -4.37
CA PHE A 316 8.80 25.32 -3.99
C PHE A 316 9.39 25.79 -2.66
N THR A 317 9.14 25.03 -1.59
CA THR A 317 9.50 25.42 -0.24
C THR A 317 10.17 24.32 0.55
N ASN A 318 11.26 24.62 1.26
CA ASN A 318 11.99 23.67 2.11
C ASN A 318 12.43 22.40 1.38
N ASN A 319 12.75 22.47 0.08
CA ASN A 319 13.30 21.31 -0.62
C ASN A 319 14.80 21.26 -0.36
N THR A 320 15.24 20.22 0.36
CA THR A 320 16.58 20.11 0.94
C THR A 320 17.19 18.73 0.66
N PRO A 321 17.58 18.46 -0.59
CA PRO A 321 18.26 17.24 -0.98
C PRO A 321 19.51 16.92 -0.13
N SER A 322 19.77 15.63 0.07
CA SER A 322 20.91 15.09 0.82
C SER A 322 22.30 15.62 0.38
N TYR A 323 23.34 15.40 1.19
CA TYR A 323 24.70 15.91 0.97
C TYR A 323 25.24 15.64 -0.45
N SER A 324 25.93 16.64 -1.02
CA SER A 324 26.49 16.64 -2.37
C SER A 324 25.48 16.79 -3.53
N SER A 325 24.37 17.47 -3.27
CA SER A 325 23.27 17.71 -4.22
C SER A 325 23.37 19.04 -4.96
N LEU A 326 22.68 19.14 -6.08
CA LEU A 326 22.62 20.33 -6.94
C LEU A 326 21.15 20.69 -7.14
N GLY A 327 20.80 21.97 -6.97
CA GLY A 327 19.41 22.42 -7.10
C GLY A 327 18.56 21.94 -5.92
N GLY A 328 18.25 22.79 -4.95
CA GLY A 328 17.45 22.34 -3.80
C GLY A 328 16.01 22.00 -4.22
N ALA A 329 15.41 22.85 -5.05
CA ALA A 329 14.12 22.62 -5.65
C ALA A 329 14.25 21.96 -7.03
N ILE A 330 15.00 22.55 -7.96
CA ILE A 330 15.06 22.11 -9.36
C ILE A 330 16.49 21.83 -9.78
N TYR A 331 16.72 20.63 -10.29
CA TYR A 331 17.88 20.29 -11.10
C TYR A 331 17.45 20.21 -12.57
N PHE A 332 18.03 21.04 -13.43
CA PHE A 332 17.60 21.18 -14.82
C PHE A 332 18.72 20.86 -15.81
N GLN A 333 18.54 19.77 -16.55
CA GLN A 333 19.36 19.33 -17.68
C GLN A 333 18.47 19.22 -18.93
N GLY A 334 17.94 20.36 -19.37
CA GLY A 334 17.15 20.48 -20.60
C GLY A 334 17.54 21.70 -21.44
N ASN A 335 16.78 21.97 -22.50
CA ASN A 335 17.07 23.11 -23.39
C ASN A 335 16.50 24.42 -22.86
N ASN A 336 15.21 24.44 -22.51
CA ASN A 336 14.54 25.67 -22.06
C ASN A 336 13.80 25.46 -20.73
N LEU A 337 14.10 26.30 -19.75
CA LEU A 337 13.37 26.41 -18.49
C LEU A 337 12.61 27.74 -18.46
N GLU A 338 11.30 27.69 -18.32
CA GLU A 338 10.45 28.87 -18.18
C GLU A 338 9.77 28.83 -16.81
N ILE A 339 9.97 29.87 -16.01
CA ILE A 339 9.38 30.04 -14.69
C ILE A 339 8.57 31.34 -14.69
N LEU A 340 7.29 31.25 -14.34
CA LEU A 340 6.37 32.38 -14.33
C LEU A 340 5.48 32.36 -13.08
N GLU A 341 5.29 33.52 -12.44
CA GLU A 341 4.35 33.67 -11.31
C GLU A 341 4.59 32.67 -10.17
N SER A 342 5.84 32.25 -9.95
CA SER A 342 6.17 31.14 -9.04
C SER A 342 7.04 31.62 -7.87
N THR A 343 7.10 30.81 -6.82
CA THR A 343 7.88 31.12 -5.60
C THR A 343 8.85 29.99 -5.28
N PHE A 344 10.11 30.35 -5.02
CA PHE A 344 11.15 29.46 -4.51
C PHE A 344 11.68 30.01 -3.20
N ALA A 345 11.40 29.32 -2.09
CA ALA A 345 11.78 29.79 -0.77
C ALA A 345 12.38 28.71 0.12
N TYR A 346 13.42 29.06 0.88
CA TYR A 346 14.00 28.16 1.88
C TYR A 346 14.53 26.82 1.32
N ASN A 347 14.79 26.75 0.01
CA ASN A 347 15.38 25.56 -0.60
C ASN A 347 16.88 25.54 -0.37
N GLN A 348 17.46 24.34 -0.24
CA GLN A 348 18.88 24.19 0.07
C GLN A 348 19.53 23.07 -0.74
N SER A 349 20.75 23.30 -1.24
CA SER A 349 21.57 22.26 -1.88
C SER A 349 23.05 22.64 -1.79
N GLN A 350 23.97 21.81 -2.28
CA GLN A 350 25.39 22.16 -2.29
C GLN A 350 25.67 23.36 -3.22
N MET A 351 25.01 23.42 -4.39
CA MET A 351 25.14 24.48 -5.39
C MET A 351 23.77 24.76 -6.02
N GLY A 352 23.38 26.03 -6.10
CA GLY A 352 22.03 26.38 -6.58
C GLY A 352 21.00 26.01 -5.52
N GLY A 353 20.93 26.78 -4.43
CA GLY A 353 20.09 26.45 -3.29
C GLY A 353 18.62 26.25 -3.67
N ALA A 354 18.10 26.99 -4.65
CA ALA A 354 16.84 26.66 -5.31
C ALA A 354 17.03 25.90 -6.63
N ILE A 355 17.79 26.44 -7.57
CA ILE A 355 17.84 25.96 -8.95
C ILE A 355 19.29 25.75 -9.37
N PHE A 356 19.56 24.60 -9.97
CA PHE A 356 20.80 24.34 -10.69
C PHE A 356 20.51 24.16 -12.18
N LEU A 357 21.21 24.96 -13.00
CA LEU A 357 21.13 24.92 -14.46
C LEU A 357 22.37 24.20 -15.01
N ASP A 358 22.16 23.02 -15.56
CA ASP A 358 23.19 22.23 -16.23
C ASP A 358 23.44 22.73 -17.66
N ILE A 359 24.47 22.18 -18.30
CA ILE A 359 25.07 22.66 -19.54
C ILE A 359 24.05 22.96 -20.65
N GLY A 360 24.14 24.18 -21.20
CA GLY A 360 23.35 24.58 -22.38
C GLY A 360 21.91 25.02 -22.09
N ALA A 361 21.47 25.05 -20.83
CA ALA A 361 20.14 25.50 -20.44
C ALA A 361 19.90 27.00 -20.73
N SER A 362 18.78 27.32 -21.37
CA SER A 362 18.26 28.67 -21.56
C SER A 362 17.08 28.91 -20.62
N THR A 363 17.23 29.82 -19.66
CA THR A 363 16.27 30.01 -18.58
C THR A 363 15.62 31.40 -18.63
N THR A 364 14.32 31.46 -18.41
CA THR A 364 13.56 32.70 -18.22
C THR A 364 12.78 32.62 -16.91
N ILE A 365 12.91 33.66 -16.07
CA ILE A 365 12.19 33.79 -14.80
C ILE A 365 11.44 35.12 -14.79
N GLU A 366 10.12 35.06 -14.73
CA GLU A 366 9.25 36.24 -14.82
C GLU A 366 8.24 36.29 -13.68
N ASN A 367 7.98 37.49 -13.16
CA ASN A 367 6.92 37.75 -12.15
C ASN A 367 6.98 36.80 -10.95
N SER A 368 8.19 36.42 -10.51
CA SER A 368 8.39 35.35 -9.52
C SER A 368 9.14 35.87 -8.29
N SER A 369 9.28 35.05 -7.26
CA SER A 369 10.07 35.39 -6.06
C SER A 369 11.03 34.25 -5.71
N LEU A 370 12.32 34.56 -5.55
CA LEU A 370 13.35 33.63 -5.11
C LEU A 370 14.01 34.19 -3.86
N TYR A 371 13.72 33.61 -2.69
CA TYR A 371 14.22 34.16 -1.44
C TYR A 371 14.60 33.14 -0.38
N ALA A 372 15.52 33.54 0.51
CA ALA A 372 15.97 32.71 1.62
C ALA A 372 16.46 31.31 1.21
N ASN A 373 16.92 31.14 -0.03
CA ASN A 373 17.49 29.90 -0.51
C ASN A 373 18.98 29.85 -0.17
N GLU A 374 19.49 28.67 0.18
CA GLU A 374 20.84 28.52 0.73
C GLU A 374 21.67 27.49 -0.03
N SER A 375 22.91 27.84 -0.34
CA SER A 375 23.92 26.93 -0.84
C SER A 375 25.22 27.14 -0.08
N PRO A 376 25.90 26.09 0.42
CA PRO A 376 27.20 26.25 1.08
C PRO A 376 28.34 26.71 0.16
N GLU A 377 28.23 26.48 -1.16
CA GLU A 377 29.31 26.79 -2.11
C GLU A 377 29.05 28.06 -2.91
N CYS A 378 27.94 28.13 -3.65
CA CYS A 378 27.63 29.25 -4.54
C CYS A 378 26.19 29.17 -5.08
N GLY A 379 25.58 30.33 -5.33
CA GLY A 379 24.27 30.43 -5.95
C GLY A 379 23.20 30.03 -4.96
N GLY A 380 23.00 30.86 -3.94
CA GLY A 380 21.98 30.65 -2.91
C GLY A 380 20.61 30.43 -3.54
N ALA A 381 20.22 31.21 -4.56
CA ALA A 381 19.06 30.90 -5.38
C ALA A 381 19.42 30.06 -6.61
N VAL A 382 20.24 30.59 -7.52
CA VAL A 382 20.52 29.94 -8.82
C VAL A 382 22.00 29.72 -9.05
N TYR A 383 22.36 28.50 -9.45
CA TYR A 383 23.67 28.21 -10.02
C TYR A 383 23.55 27.95 -11.53
N MET A 384 24.47 28.54 -12.28
CA MET A 384 24.58 28.47 -13.73
C MET A 384 25.88 27.79 -14.14
N ASP A 385 25.78 26.61 -14.76
CA ASP A 385 26.93 25.91 -15.34
C ASP A 385 27.25 26.39 -16.78
N ILE A 386 28.17 25.71 -17.47
CA ILE A 386 28.72 26.07 -18.77
C ILE A 386 27.63 26.29 -19.83
N SER A 387 27.81 27.29 -20.70
CA SER A 387 26.92 27.59 -21.83
C SER A 387 25.45 27.83 -21.47
N THR A 388 25.16 28.15 -20.20
CA THR A 388 23.81 28.50 -19.75
C THR A 388 23.52 29.99 -19.89
N SER A 389 22.24 30.32 -19.93
CA SER A 389 21.76 31.70 -19.88
C SER A 389 20.53 31.82 -18.98
N LEU A 390 20.39 32.98 -18.33
CA LEU A 390 19.26 33.31 -17.48
C LEU A 390 18.80 34.73 -17.80
N THR A 391 17.53 34.89 -18.15
CA THR A 391 16.88 36.20 -18.19
C THR A 391 15.86 36.28 -17.07
N SER A 392 15.96 37.31 -16.24
CA SER A 392 14.98 37.58 -15.19
C SER A 392 14.26 38.89 -15.46
N THR A 393 12.95 38.93 -15.25
CA THR A 393 12.13 40.15 -15.36
C THR A 393 11.06 40.16 -14.27
N ASP A 394 10.83 41.32 -13.66
CA ASP A 394 9.83 41.56 -12.61
C ASP A 394 9.86 40.49 -11.49
N THR A 395 11.06 40.04 -11.12
CA THR A 395 11.27 38.96 -10.14
C THR A 395 11.98 39.50 -8.90
N GLU A 396 11.54 39.07 -7.73
CA GLU A 396 12.11 39.46 -6.44
C GLU A 396 13.21 38.48 -6.01
N TRP A 397 14.38 39.02 -5.64
CA TRP A 397 15.53 38.26 -5.18
C TRP A 397 16.02 38.82 -3.84
N TYR A 398 15.91 38.05 -2.75
CA TYR A 398 16.34 38.54 -1.43
C TYR A 398 16.65 37.43 -0.43
N ASP A 399 17.52 37.75 0.53
CA ASP A 399 17.93 36.85 1.63
C ASP A 399 18.52 35.50 1.19
N ASN A 400 18.90 35.34 -0.08
CA ASN A 400 19.61 34.15 -0.54
C ASN A 400 21.06 34.16 -0.03
N SER A 401 21.62 32.99 0.23
CA SER A 401 22.96 32.85 0.82
C SER A 401 23.79 31.78 0.11
N PRO A 402 25.08 32.04 -0.20
CA PRO A 402 25.84 33.26 0.10
C PRO A 402 25.52 34.45 -0.80
N ASP A 403 25.03 34.19 -2.02
CA ASP A 403 24.73 35.18 -3.05
C ASP A 403 23.44 34.75 -3.79
N ASP A 404 22.74 35.64 -4.49
CA ASP A 404 21.57 35.26 -5.29
C ASP A 404 21.93 34.26 -6.41
N ILE A 405 22.93 34.59 -7.23
CA ILE A 405 23.26 33.86 -8.46
C ILE A 405 24.76 33.59 -8.53
N CYS A 406 25.13 32.39 -8.97
CA CYS A 406 26.49 32.09 -9.39
C CYS A 406 26.56 31.62 -10.83
N VAL A 407 27.54 32.13 -11.56
CA VAL A 407 27.87 31.76 -12.93
C VAL A 407 29.28 31.17 -12.93
N GLY A 408 29.36 29.84 -12.91
CA GLY A 408 30.58 29.15 -12.51
C GLY A 408 31.06 29.63 -11.13
N GLU A 409 32.28 30.18 -11.08
CA GLU A 409 32.91 30.68 -9.85
C GLU A 409 32.62 32.18 -9.56
N THR A 410 31.78 32.84 -10.37
CA THR A 410 31.50 34.28 -10.23
C THR A 410 30.13 34.48 -9.61
N SER A 411 30.09 35.19 -8.47
CA SER A 411 28.84 35.48 -7.77
C SER A 411 28.24 36.84 -8.15
N PHE A 412 26.92 36.91 -8.10
CA PHE A 412 26.11 38.08 -8.43
C PHE A 412 24.94 38.19 -7.44
N GLU A 413 24.67 39.42 -7.03
CA GLU A 413 23.47 39.78 -6.28
C GLU A 413 22.51 40.48 -7.23
N ALA A 414 21.34 39.88 -7.44
CA ALA A 414 20.28 40.45 -8.26
C ALA A 414 19.53 41.55 -7.50
N GLY A 415 19.33 41.37 -6.20
CA GLY A 415 18.71 42.37 -5.32
C GLY A 415 17.36 42.87 -5.84
N SER A 416 17.22 44.20 -5.99
CA SER A 416 15.97 44.85 -6.40
C SER A 416 15.85 45.12 -7.91
N ASP A 417 16.77 44.63 -8.73
CA ASP A 417 16.78 44.92 -10.16
C ASP A 417 15.59 44.26 -10.86
N GLN A 418 14.80 45.06 -11.57
CA GLN A 418 13.56 44.58 -12.20
C GLN A 418 13.80 43.74 -13.45
N SER A 419 14.99 43.79 -14.06
CA SER A 419 15.33 42.90 -15.17
C SER A 419 16.84 42.82 -15.37
N PHE A 420 17.36 41.63 -15.66
CA PHE A 420 18.76 41.40 -16.02
C PHE A 420 18.92 40.15 -16.88
N THR A 421 20.07 40.02 -17.52
CA THR A 421 20.45 38.79 -18.23
C THR A 421 21.84 38.33 -17.82
N CYS A 422 21.95 37.08 -17.38
CA CYS A 422 23.21 36.40 -17.10
C CYS A 422 23.60 35.44 -18.22
N SER A 423 24.89 35.32 -18.48
CA SER A 423 25.46 34.39 -19.47
C SER A 423 26.71 33.71 -18.94
N ALA A 424 26.73 32.38 -18.97
CA ALA A 424 27.88 31.58 -18.57
C ALA A 424 29.08 31.71 -19.52
N ASP A 425 28.84 31.96 -20.80
CA ASP A 425 29.91 32.15 -21.80
C ASP A 425 30.76 33.39 -21.51
N THR A 426 30.15 34.40 -20.89
CA THR A 426 30.79 35.67 -20.55
C THR A 426 31.09 35.81 -19.07
N ALA A 427 30.49 34.96 -18.23
CA ALA A 427 30.49 35.06 -16.77
C ALA A 427 30.07 36.45 -16.29
N THR A 428 28.98 36.99 -16.85
CA THR A 428 28.44 38.30 -16.53
C THR A 428 26.93 38.28 -16.41
N CYS A 429 26.39 39.18 -15.58
CA CYS A 429 24.99 39.58 -15.54
C CYS A 429 24.89 41.08 -15.86
N GLU A 430 24.04 41.46 -16.82
CA GLU A 430 23.85 42.84 -17.32
C GLU A 430 22.40 43.32 -17.26
#